data_AF-A0A453AHL0-F1
#
_entry.id   AF-A0A453AHL0-F1
#
_cell.length_a   1.000
_cell.length_b   1.000
_cell.length_c   1.000
_cell.angle_alpha   90.00
_cell.angle_beta   90.00
_cell.angle_gamma   90.00
#
_symmetry.space_group_name_H-M   'P 1'
#
loop_
_entity.id
_entity.type
_entity.pdbx_description
1 polymer ?
#
loop_
_entity_poly.entity_id
_entity_poly.type
_entity_poly.pdbx_seq_one_letter_code
_entity_poly.pdbx_strand_id
1 'polypeptide(L)'
;ARRRMAFSPTTKRPPPPPPMAAGAPLLGILPALLAKGPLQVIHDAHAELGSVGFDVDLATRREQFRFFGDAMKPAKLRTYAGLMVREVEEYFARWGQSGAVDLKKDLEHLVTLMASRCLFGEEVRTKMLAEVATHLCELNDGMRLVTILFPHLPIPAHRRRDRTRARLGEIFSGIISSRRASYLDGGARNVKDDMLQCLVGSRYKDGRATTETEHGDRVDYEVLQEMDILHRSVKEALRLHPPAMLLLHHARRSFTVRTREGDEYEVPEGRTVASPLVLHNRLPHIYRDPERYEPGRFGPGRGEDGAGGAFSYTAFGGGRHACVGEAFAYMQIKVIWSHLLRNFEMEMVSPFPETNWNVVMPVPKGKVMVCYNRRSMSPAA
;
A
#
# COMPACT_ATOMS: atom_id res chain seq x y z
N ALA A 1 -17.78 51.42 40.09
CA ALA A 1 -17.08 50.13 40.27
C ALA A 1 -17.36 49.21 39.07
N ARG A 2 -16.38 48.41 38.61
CA ARG A 2 -16.58 47.44 37.50
C ARG A 2 -17.12 46.12 38.06
N ARG A 3 -18.31 45.66 37.62
CA ARG A 3 -18.78 44.28 37.90
C ARG A 3 -18.15 43.30 36.90
N ARG A 4 -17.50 42.25 37.40
CA ARG A 4 -17.16 41.02 36.66
C ARG A 4 -18.15 39.92 37.04
N MET A 5 -18.73 39.23 36.06
CA MET A 5 -19.31 37.88 36.16
C MET A 5 -19.91 37.52 34.78
N ALA A 6 -19.90 36.28 34.29
CA ALA A 6 -18.92 35.21 34.41
C ALA A 6 -19.16 34.26 33.21
N PHE A 7 -18.12 33.82 32.49
CA PHE A 7 -18.30 32.85 31.41
C PHE A 7 -18.38 31.43 31.98
N SER A 8 -19.46 30.72 31.67
CA SER A 8 -19.61 29.30 32.01
C SER A 8 -18.77 28.44 31.05
N PRO A 9 -17.94 27.50 31.53
CA PRO A 9 -17.17 26.62 30.67
C PRO A 9 -18.09 25.57 30.01
N THR A 10 -18.14 25.58 28.67
CA THR A 10 -18.93 24.60 27.92
C THR A 10 -18.26 23.21 27.97
N THR A 11 -18.90 22.27 28.68
CA THR A 11 -18.49 20.87 28.74
C THR A 11 -18.77 20.16 27.41
N LYS A 12 -17.85 20.34 26.45
CA LYS A 12 -17.81 19.51 25.24
C LYS A 12 -17.67 18.04 25.63
N ARG A 13 -18.76 17.29 25.58
CA ARG A 13 -18.69 15.81 25.63
C ARG A 13 -17.76 15.33 24.51
N PRO A 14 -16.91 14.33 24.75
CA PRO A 14 -16.20 13.66 23.65
C PRO A 14 -17.21 13.05 22.68
N PRO A 15 -16.85 12.87 21.40
CA PRO A 15 -17.69 12.12 20.47
C PRO A 15 -17.93 10.70 21.02
N PRO A 16 -19.08 10.07 20.73
CA PRO A 16 -19.29 8.68 21.09
C PRO A 16 -18.23 7.80 20.39
N PRO A 17 -17.79 6.69 21.02
CA PRO A 17 -16.92 5.74 20.34
C PRO A 17 -17.61 5.19 19.08
N PRO A 18 -16.86 4.85 18.02
CA PRO A 18 -17.45 4.22 16.83
C PRO A 18 -18.16 2.92 17.25
N PRO A 19 -19.31 2.59 16.63
CA PRO A 19 -20.08 1.41 17.02
C PRO A 19 -19.23 0.15 16.81
N MET A 20 -18.98 -0.60 17.89
CA MET A 20 -18.48 -1.96 17.77
C MET A 20 -19.56 -2.80 17.09
N ALA A 21 -19.30 -3.23 15.85
CA ALA A 21 -20.21 -4.11 15.13
C ALA A 21 -20.45 -5.39 15.96
N ALA A 22 -21.71 -5.61 16.35
CA ALA A 22 -22.11 -6.84 17.03
C ALA A 22 -21.88 -8.01 16.06
N GLY A 23 -20.96 -8.92 16.40
CA GLY A 23 -20.52 -9.98 15.50
C GLY A 23 -21.68 -10.86 15.04
N ALA A 24 -22.08 -10.71 13.78
CA ALA A 24 -23.23 -11.40 13.23
C ALA A 24 -23.06 -12.94 13.33
N PRO A 25 -24.00 -13.67 13.96
CA PRO A 25 -23.93 -15.13 14.03
C PRO A 25 -24.10 -15.72 12.63
N LEU A 26 -23.36 -16.79 12.32
CA LEU A 26 -23.39 -17.45 10.99
C LEU A 26 -24.81 -17.76 10.49
N LEU A 27 -25.70 -18.23 11.36
CA LEU A 27 -27.11 -18.49 11.01
C LEU A 27 -27.90 -17.23 10.65
N GLY A 28 -27.56 -16.06 11.20
CA GLY A 28 -28.24 -14.80 10.90
C GLY A 28 -27.94 -14.25 9.50
N ILE A 29 -26.81 -14.65 8.91
CA ILE A 29 -26.42 -14.24 7.55
C ILE A 29 -27.00 -15.20 6.50
N LEU A 30 -27.32 -16.45 6.87
CA LEU A 30 -27.83 -17.49 5.97
C LEU A 30 -29.05 -17.04 5.14
N PRO A 31 -30.08 -16.40 5.70
CA PRO A 31 -31.22 -15.90 4.91
C PRO A 31 -30.82 -14.85 3.87
N ALA A 32 -29.88 -13.96 4.20
CA ALA A 32 -29.38 -12.95 3.27
C ALA A 32 -28.52 -13.58 2.15
N LEU A 33 -27.71 -14.60 2.49
CA LEU A 33 -26.93 -15.39 1.54
C LEU A 33 -27.82 -16.15 0.55
N LEU A 34 -28.93 -16.73 1.02
CA LEU A 34 -29.90 -17.43 0.19
C LEU A 34 -30.75 -16.48 -0.67
N ALA A 35 -31.14 -15.32 -0.14
CA ALA A 35 -32.03 -14.37 -0.83
C ALA A 35 -31.31 -13.39 -1.78
N LYS A 36 -30.10 -12.92 -1.42
CA LYS A 36 -29.32 -11.95 -2.21
C LYS A 36 -28.12 -12.56 -2.94
N GLY A 37 -27.74 -13.79 -2.62
CA GLY A 37 -26.48 -14.40 -3.04
C GLY A 37 -25.25 -13.85 -2.30
N PRO A 38 -24.14 -14.59 -2.28
CA PRO A 38 -22.95 -14.20 -1.51
C PRO A 38 -22.37 -12.85 -1.93
N LEU A 39 -22.28 -12.56 -3.23
CA LEU A 39 -21.62 -11.33 -3.72
C LEU A 39 -22.35 -10.04 -3.31
N GLN A 40 -23.67 -10.06 -3.10
CA GLN A 40 -24.40 -8.90 -2.62
C GLN A 40 -24.28 -8.73 -1.10
N VAL A 41 -24.27 -9.84 -0.34
CA VAL A 41 -23.96 -9.80 1.10
C VAL A 41 -22.54 -9.27 1.34
N ILE A 42 -21.58 -9.64 0.49
CA ILE A 42 -20.23 -9.07 0.47
C ILE A 42 -20.28 -7.55 0.25
N HIS A 43 -20.97 -7.09 -0.79
CA HIS A 43 -21.10 -5.66 -1.11
C HIS A 43 -21.68 -4.86 0.06
N ASP A 44 -22.79 -5.34 0.62
CA ASP A 44 -23.50 -4.66 1.70
C ASP A 44 -22.63 -4.58 2.97
N ALA A 45 -21.98 -5.69 3.36
CA ALA A 45 -21.08 -5.71 4.51
C ALA A 45 -19.76 -4.93 4.30
N HIS A 46 -19.34 -4.69 3.06
CA HIS A 46 -18.21 -3.79 2.75
C HIS A 46 -18.60 -2.31 2.80
N ALA A 47 -19.90 -1.96 2.74
CA ALA A 47 -20.37 -0.58 2.87
C ALA A 47 -20.65 -0.15 4.32
N GLU A 48 -20.74 -1.10 5.25
CA GLU A 48 -20.87 -0.83 6.69
C GLU A 48 -19.51 -0.69 7.41
N LEU A 49 -18.40 -0.95 6.71
CA LEU A 49 -17.07 -1.00 7.33
C LEU A 49 -16.44 0.37 7.63
N GLY A 50 -16.96 1.47 7.06
CA GLY A 50 -16.69 2.87 7.43
C GLY A 50 -15.20 3.26 7.53
N SER A 51 -14.51 3.44 6.40
CA SER A 51 -13.06 3.68 6.34
C SER A 51 -12.63 4.64 5.21
N VAL A 52 -11.36 5.04 5.19
CA VAL A 52 -10.84 6.08 4.27
C VAL A 52 -10.60 5.49 2.87
N GLY A 53 -10.95 6.23 1.83
CA GLY A 53 -10.68 5.90 0.43
C GLY A 53 -11.83 5.16 -0.24
N PHE A 54 -11.83 3.83 -0.18
CA PHE A 54 -12.77 2.99 -0.94
C PHE A 54 -14.15 2.79 -0.29
N ASP A 55 -14.36 3.35 0.89
CA ASP A 55 -15.46 3.08 1.83
C ASP A 55 -16.13 4.40 2.29
N VAL A 56 -16.15 5.36 1.35
CA VAL A 56 -16.89 6.62 1.39
C VAL A 56 -17.57 6.87 0.04
N ASP A 57 -18.47 7.84 -0.04
CA ASP A 57 -19.15 8.22 -1.28
C ASP A 57 -18.17 8.64 -2.40
N LEU A 58 -18.66 8.68 -3.64
CA LEU A 58 -17.81 8.90 -4.82
C LEU A 58 -17.23 10.33 -4.91
N ALA A 59 -17.81 11.34 -4.27
CA ALA A 59 -17.25 12.70 -4.22
C ALA A 59 -16.12 12.75 -3.17
N THR A 60 -16.39 12.33 -1.93
CA THR A 60 -15.39 12.27 -0.85
C THR A 60 -14.20 11.37 -1.25
N ARG A 61 -14.45 10.27 -1.96
CA ARG A 61 -13.41 9.40 -2.52
C ARG A 61 -12.49 10.12 -3.50
N ARG A 62 -13.03 10.91 -4.43
CA ARG A 62 -12.22 11.68 -5.39
C ARG A 62 -11.34 12.72 -4.70
N GLU A 63 -11.87 13.36 -3.66
CA GLU A 63 -11.14 14.32 -2.82
C GLU A 63 -9.99 13.64 -2.06
N GLN A 64 -10.25 12.49 -1.42
CA GLN A 64 -9.24 11.71 -0.72
C GLN A 64 -8.15 11.18 -1.67
N PHE A 65 -8.54 10.70 -2.85
CA PHE A 65 -7.59 10.28 -3.89
C PHE A 65 -6.74 11.43 -4.44
N ARG A 66 -7.29 12.67 -4.50
CA ARG A 66 -6.49 13.87 -4.79
C ARG A 66 -5.44 14.10 -3.71
N PHE A 67 -5.80 14.06 -2.42
CA PHE A 67 -4.85 14.26 -1.33
C PHE A 67 -3.75 13.18 -1.29
N PHE A 68 -4.09 11.91 -1.57
CA PHE A 68 -3.09 10.86 -1.73
C PHE A 68 -2.17 11.10 -2.93
N GLY A 69 -2.71 11.54 -4.07
CA GLY A 69 -1.92 11.92 -5.25
C GLY A 69 -1.00 13.11 -5.00
N ASP A 70 -1.46 14.11 -4.24
CA ASP A 70 -0.66 15.27 -3.84
C ASP A 70 0.54 14.87 -2.97
N ALA A 71 0.36 13.90 -2.07
CA ALA A 71 1.44 13.34 -1.24
C ALA A 71 2.39 12.42 -2.02
N MET A 72 2.00 11.90 -3.18
CA MET A 72 2.83 11.05 -4.05
C MET A 72 3.42 11.80 -5.27
N LYS A 73 3.35 13.14 -5.29
CA LYS A 73 4.01 13.96 -6.33
C LYS A 73 5.54 13.82 -6.28
N PRO A 74 6.25 13.93 -7.43
CA PRO A 74 7.72 13.80 -7.49
C PRO A 74 8.49 14.65 -6.46
N ALA A 75 8.02 15.87 -6.17
CA ALA A 75 8.61 16.72 -5.14
C ALA A 75 8.59 16.13 -3.72
N LYS A 76 7.56 15.32 -3.37
CA LYS A 76 7.49 14.56 -2.11
C LYS A 76 8.28 13.26 -2.20
N LEU A 77 8.23 12.58 -3.35
CA LEU A 77 9.04 11.37 -3.56
C LEU A 77 10.55 11.65 -3.43
N ARG A 78 11.03 12.82 -3.89
CA ARG A 78 12.39 13.32 -3.63
C ARG A 78 12.76 13.38 -2.14
N THR A 79 11.88 13.92 -1.29
CA THR A 79 12.17 13.97 0.17
C THR A 79 12.09 12.58 0.81
N TYR A 80 11.19 11.71 0.32
CA TYR A 80 11.08 10.34 0.80
C TYR A 80 12.27 9.46 0.39
N ALA A 81 12.86 9.63 -0.79
CA ALA A 81 14.03 8.87 -1.23
C ALA A 81 15.20 8.97 -0.23
N GLY A 82 15.50 10.19 0.24
CA GLY A 82 16.54 10.43 1.25
C GLY A 82 16.21 9.91 2.65
N LEU A 83 14.93 9.67 2.97
CA LEU A 83 14.51 8.97 4.20
C LEU A 83 14.61 7.45 4.03
N MET A 84 14.18 6.93 2.88
CA MET A 84 14.22 5.51 2.52
C MET A 84 15.65 4.97 2.54
N VAL A 85 16.61 5.70 1.97
CA VAL A 85 18.03 5.27 1.94
C VAL A 85 18.59 5.11 3.35
N ARG A 86 18.35 6.09 4.24
CA ARG A 86 18.79 6.02 5.64
C ARG A 86 18.15 4.86 6.40
N GLU A 87 16.84 4.67 6.27
CA GLU A 87 16.14 3.54 6.92
C GLU A 87 16.73 2.19 6.46
N VAL A 88 17.08 2.04 5.18
CA VAL A 88 17.69 0.83 4.63
C VAL A 88 19.14 0.65 5.11
N GLU A 89 19.93 1.72 5.14
CA GLU A 89 21.31 1.71 5.65
C GLU A 89 21.37 1.40 7.15
N GLU A 90 20.56 2.07 7.97
CA GLU A 90 20.42 1.80 9.41
C GLU A 90 19.97 0.34 9.68
N TYR A 91 19.05 -0.18 8.85
CA TYR A 91 18.51 -1.53 9.03
C TYR A 91 19.52 -2.63 8.70
N PHE A 92 20.28 -2.48 7.61
CA PHE A 92 21.31 -3.44 7.18
C PHE A 92 22.71 -3.17 7.76
N ALA A 93 22.91 -2.09 8.52
CA ALA A 93 24.08 -1.92 9.38
C ALA A 93 24.20 -3.02 10.45
N ARG A 94 23.08 -3.64 10.85
CA ARG A 94 23.06 -4.76 11.81
C ARG A 94 23.50 -6.11 11.22
N TRP A 95 23.53 -6.24 9.89
CA TRP A 95 24.02 -7.45 9.24
C TRP A 95 25.55 -7.49 9.35
N GLY A 96 26.12 -8.65 9.68
CA GLY A 96 27.55 -8.80 9.94
C GLY A 96 28.40 -8.76 8.66
N GLN A 97 29.59 -9.34 8.75
CA GLN A 97 30.41 -9.63 7.57
C GLN A 97 29.87 -10.81 6.76
N SER A 98 29.20 -11.77 7.42
CA SER A 98 28.43 -12.84 6.80
C SER A 98 27.35 -13.37 7.74
N GLY A 99 26.41 -14.16 7.24
CA GLY A 99 25.38 -14.80 8.07
C GLY A 99 24.26 -15.46 7.27
N ALA A 100 23.25 -15.98 7.97
CA ALA A 100 22.04 -16.56 7.38
C ALA A 100 20.78 -15.95 8.02
N VAL A 101 19.81 -15.56 7.19
CA VAL A 101 18.63 -14.77 7.59
C VAL A 101 17.36 -15.20 6.86
N ASP A 102 16.21 -14.93 7.47
CA ASP A 102 14.90 -15.02 6.82
C ASP A 102 14.63 -13.70 6.08
N LEU A 103 15.08 -13.61 4.82
CA LEU A 103 15.03 -12.39 4.01
C LEU A 103 13.59 -11.88 3.86
N LYS A 104 12.59 -12.79 3.77
CA LYS A 104 11.16 -12.43 3.74
C LYS A 104 10.78 -11.58 4.95
N LYS A 105 11.09 -12.07 6.16
CA LYS A 105 10.81 -11.37 7.42
C LYS A 105 11.54 -10.04 7.50
N ASP A 106 12.80 -9.99 7.08
CA ASP A 106 13.59 -8.76 7.12
C ASP A 106 13.05 -7.70 6.15
N LEU A 107 12.62 -8.09 4.95
CA LEU A 107 11.97 -7.20 3.97
C LEU A 107 10.59 -6.71 4.43
N GLU A 108 9.71 -7.59 4.94
CA GLU A 108 8.37 -7.23 5.41
C GLU A 108 8.41 -6.17 6.53
N HIS A 109 9.34 -6.34 7.47
CA HIS A 109 9.57 -5.39 8.56
C HIS A 109 10.14 -4.06 8.04
N LEU A 110 11.20 -4.09 7.23
CA LEU A 110 11.84 -2.90 6.65
C LEU A 110 10.87 -2.05 5.80
N VAL A 111 10.05 -2.70 4.95
CA VAL A 111 9.01 -2.02 4.16
C VAL A 111 8.04 -1.25 5.06
N THR A 112 7.68 -1.84 6.21
CA THR A 112 6.79 -1.23 7.19
C THR A 112 7.45 -0.08 7.96
N LEU A 113 8.77 -0.16 8.24
CA LEU A 113 9.53 0.95 8.84
C LEU A 113 9.59 2.17 7.90
N MET A 114 10.00 1.95 6.65
CA MET A 114 10.12 2.99 5.62
C MET A 114 8.78 3.65 5.31
N ALA A 115 7.69 2.86 5.19
CA ALA A 115 6.35 3.38 5.01
C ALA A 115 5.91 4.22 6.22
N SER A 116 6.15 3.75 7.44
CA SER A 116 5.83 4.52 8.66
C SER A 116 6.60 5.84 8.73
N ARG A 117 7.91 5.84 8.41
CA ARG A 117 8.78 7.01 8.38
C ARG A 117 8.31 8.06 7.37
N CYS A 118 8.01 7.66 6.14
CA CYS A 118 7.68 8.60 5.06
C CYS A 118 6.22 9.09 5.15
N LEU A 119 5.29 8.20 5.49
CA LEU A 119 3.85 8.51 5.44
C LEU A 119 3.32 9.10 6.75
N PHE A 120 3.78 8.62 7.90
CA PHE A 120 3.29 9.07 9.22
C PHE A 120 4.31 9.92 10.00
N GLY A 121 5.54 10.03 9.51
CA GLY A 121 6.56 10.93 10.02
C GLY A 121 7.39 10.39 11.18
N GLU A 122 8.34 11.22 11.59
CA GLU A 122 9.34 10.90 12.62
C GLU A 122 8.73 10.64 14.00
N GLU A 123 7.60 11.27 14.32
CA GLU A 123 6.93 11.13 15.62
C GLU A 123 6.36 9.71 15.81
N VAL A 124 5.79 9.14 14.75
CA VAL A 124 5.33 7.74 14.74
C VAL A 124 6.52 6.78 14.73
N ARG A 125 7.56 7.08 13.92
CA ARG A 125 8.81 6.31 13.85
C ARG A 125 9.59 6.25 15.17
N THR A 126 9.48 7.27 16.02
CA THR A 126 10.24 7.35 17.29
C THR A 126 9.43 6.89 18.50
N LYS A 127 8.12 7.19 18.57
CA LYS A 127 7.31 6.91 19.76
C LYS A 127 6.51 5.61 19.69
N MET A 128 6.09 5.18 18.49
CA MET A 128 5.03 4.15 18.35
C MET A 128 5.36 3.06 17.32
N LEU A 129 6.57 3.06 16.75
CA LEU A 129 6.94 2.20 15.62
C LEU A 129 6.72 0.71 15.84
N ALA A 130 7.14 0.17 17.00
CA ALA A 130 6.98 -1.26 17.28
C ALA A 130 5.50 -1.66 17.44
N GLU A 131 4.69 -0.80 18.05
CA GLU A 131 3.24 -0.97 18.21
C GLU A 131 2.53 -0.87 16.85
N VAL A 132 2.78 0.20 16.09
CA VAL A 132 2.20 0.44 14.76
C VAL A 132 2.63 -0.62 13.74
N ALA A 133 3.89 -1.04 13.70
CA ALA A 133 4.36 -2.09 12.79
C ALA A 133 3.75 -3.46 13.12
N THR A 134 3.66 -3.80 14.42
CA THR A 134 2.94 -5.01 14.86
C THR A 134 1.48 -4.94 14.43
N HIS A 135 0.82 -3.80 14.63
CA HIS A 135 -0.57 -3.60 14.25
C HIS A 135 -0.82 -3.63 12.74
N LEU A 136 0.10 -3.11 11.91
CA LEU A 136 0.00 -3.23 10.45
C LEU A 136 0.09 -4.70 10.01
N CYS A 137 0.96 -5.50 10.63
CA CYS A 137 1.02 -6.95 10.41
C CYS A 137 -0.24 -7.69 10.90
N GLU A 138 -0.81 -7.31 12.04
CA GLU A 138 -2.08 -7.87 12.55
C GLU A 138 -3.29 -7.53 11.67
N LEU A 139 -3.35 -6.32 11.11
CA LEU A 139 -4.36 -5.95 10.11
C LEU A 139 -4.25 -6.84 8.88
N ASN A 140 -3.03 -7.12 8.41
CA ASN A 140 -2.79 -7.97 7.24
C ASN A 140 -3.16 -9.45 7.48
N ASP A 141 -2.86 -10.02 8.65
CA ASP A 141 -3.36 -11.34 9.07
C ASP A 141 -4.91 -11.39 9.17
N GLY A 142 -5.53 -10.22 9.38
CA GLY A 142 -6.97 -10.01 9.31
C GLY A 142 -7.58 -10.02 7.90
N MET A 143 -6.77 -10.02 6.83
CA MET A 143 -7.20 -9.99 5.42
C MET A 143 -7.05 -11.38 4.76
N ARG A 144 -7.92 -12.31 5.17
CA ARG A 144 -7.97 -13.69 4.68
C ARG A 144 -9.03 -13.84 3.59
N LEU A 145 -8.99 -14.88 2.76
CA LEU A 145 -10.04 -15.08 1.74
C LEU A 145 -11.46 -15.16 2.33
N VAL A 146 -11.60 -15.78 3.52
CA VAL A 146 -12.87 -15.84 4.27
C VAL A 146 -13.36 -14.44 4.71
N THR A 147 -12.47 -13.46 4.84
CA THR A 147 -12.79 -12.07 5.20
C THR A 147 -13.56 -11.36 4.08
N ILE A 148 -13.32 -11.72 2.81
CA ILE A 148 -14.11 -11.19 1.69
C ILE A 148 -15.57 -11.63 1.86
N LEU A 149 -15.81 -12.93 2.07
CA LEU A 149 -17.14 -13.53 2.17
C LEU A 149 -17.88 -13.20 3.49
N PHE A 150 -17.14 -13.11 4.60
CA PHE A 150 -17.71 -12.99 5.95
C PHE A 150 -16.87 -12.01 6.82
N PRO A 151 -16.87 -10.70 6.54
CA PRO A 151 -15.95 -9.75 7.18
C PRO A 151 -16.08 -9.63 8.71
N HIS A 152 -17.23 -10.01 9.29
CA HIS A 152 -17.51 -9.99 10.73
C HIS A 152 -17.52 -11.38 11.40
N LEU A 153 -17.04 -12.43 10.70
CA LEU A 153 -16.98 -13.79 11.24
C LEU A 153 -16.19 -13.81 12.57
N PRO A 154 -16.67 -14.42 13.66
CA PRO A 154 -16.10 -14.25 15.01
C PRO A 154 -14.79 -15.03 15.26
N ILE A 155 -13.97 -15.27 14.24
CA ILE A 155 -12.68 -15.97 14.29
C ILE A 155 -11.56 -15.15 14.97
N PRO A 156 -10.50 -15.78 15.52
CA PRO A 156 -9.40 -15.07 16.18
C PRO A 156 -8.69 -14.00 15.33
N ALA A 157 -8.63 -14.17 14.00
CA ALA A 157 -7.99 -13.21 13.10
C ALA A 157 -8.78 -11.88 13.01
N HIS A 158 -10.10 -11.93 12.77
CA HIS A 158 -10.93 -10.72 12.79
C HIS A 158 -10.96 -10.08 14.18
N ARG A 159 -11.03 -10.90 15.25
CA ARG A 159 -10.92 -10.41 16.64
C ARG A 159 -9.55 -9.79 16.98
N ARG A 160 -8.49 -10.00 16.20
CA ARG A 160 -7.27 -9.18 16.25
C ARG A 160 -7.49 -7.91 15.45
N ARG A 161 -7.69 -8.03 14.13
CA ARG A 161 -7.93 -6.95 13.16
C ARG A 161 -8.78 -5.80 13.73
N ASP A 162 -9.91 -6.11 14.37
CA ASP A 162 -10.85 -5.09 14.84
C ASP A 162 -10.37 -4.34 16.09
N ARG A 163 -9.67 -5.03 17.01
CA ARG A 163 -8.99 -4.37 18.16
C ARG A 163 -7.78 -3.56 17.69
N THR A 164 -6.97 -4.14 16.82
CA THR A 164 -5.83 -3.50 16.15
C THR A 164 -6.26 -2.23 15.40
N ARG A 165 -7.38 -2.28 14.66
CA ARG A 165 -7.98 -1.14 13.96
C ARG A 165 -8.43 -0.04 14.92
N ALA A 166 -9.13 -0.40 16.01
CA ALA A 166 -9.54 0.57 17.02
C ALA A 166 -8.32 1.26 17.64
N ARG A 167 -7.28 0.50 18.00
CA ARG A 167 -6.04 0.99 18.59
C ARG A 167 -5.28 1.94 17.67
N LEU A 168 -5.14 1.61 16.38
CA LEU A 168 -4.58 2.53 15.39
C LEU A 168 -5.42 3.81 15.25
N GLY A 169 -6.75 3.71 15.37
CA GLY A 169 -7.66 4.86 15.40
C GLY A 169 -7.38 5.82 16.57
N GLU A 170 -7.15 5.30 17.78
CA GLU A 170 -6.72 6.08 18.95
C GLU A 170 -5.38 6.79 18.69
N ILE A 171 -4.39 6.03 18.20
CA ILE A 171 -3.02 6.49 17.94
C ILE A 171 -3.03 7.68 16.96
N PHE A 172 -3.61 7.51 15.78
CA PHE A 172 -3.67 8.58 14.78
C PHE A 172 -4.51 9.78 15.25
N SER A 173 -5.60 9.55 15.99
CA SER A 173 -6.42 10.64 16.54
C SER A 173 -5.66 11.46 17.58
N GLY A 174 -4.83 10.81 18.42
CA GLY A 174 -3.93 11.49 19.36
C GLY A 174 -2.88 12.34 18.65
N ILE A 175 -2.21 11.79 17.65
CA ILE A 175 -1.19 12.51 16.85
C ILE A 175 -1.81 13.72 16.12
N ILE A 176 -2.95 13.54 15.45
CA ILE A 176 -3.67 14.62 14.75
C ILE A 176 -4.10 15.71 15.73
N SER A 177 -4.56 15.35 16.93
CA SER A 177 -4.94 16.31 17.97
C SER A 177 -3.74 17.10 18.50
N SER A 178 -2.61 16.42 18.75
CA SER A 178 -1.36 17.08 19.18
C SER A 178 -0.82 18.04 18.13
N ARG A 179 -0.73 17.61 16.85
CA ARG A 179 -0.30 18.48 15.74
C ARG A 179 -1.22 19.70 15.60
N ARG A 180 -2.54 19.52 15.66
CA ARG A 180 -3.52 20.61 15.59
C ARG A 180 -3.41 21.61 16.76
N ALA A 181 -3.06 21.15 17.96
CA ALA A 181 -2.81 22.05 19.10
C ALA A 181 -1.57 22.93 18.84
N SER A 182 -0.45 22.35 18.39
CA SER A 182 0.78 23.10 18.08
C SER A 182 0.62 24.15 16.98
N TYR A 183 -0.34 23.97 16.06
CA TYR A 183 -0.67 24.97 15.03
C TYR A 183 -1.40 26.21 15.56
N LEU A 184 -2.07 26.14 16.72
CA LEU A 184 -2.81 27.27 17.29
C LEU A 184 -1.91 28.22 18.11
N ASP A 185 -0.74 27.74 18.52
CA ASP A 185 0.16 28.42 19.47
C ASP A 185 1.30 29.21 18.79
N GLY A 186 1.10 29.62 17.53
CA GLY A 186 2.03 30.46 16.75
C GLY A 186 3.36 29.81 16.33
N GLY A 187 3.57 28.52 16.62
CA GLY A 187 4.84 27.78 16.47
C GLY A 187 5.27 27.43 15.04
N ALA A 188 5.20 28.37 14.08
CA ALA A 188 5.49 28.16 12.65
C ALA A 188 6.99 27.95 12.29
N ARG A 189 7.76 27.20 13.10
CA ARG A 189 9.21 27.02 12.94
C ARG A 189 9.71 25.57 12.81
N ASN A 190 8.83 24.57 12.80
CA ASN A 190 9.26 23.16 12.74
C ASN A 190 8.25 22.20 12.06
N VAL A 191 7.57 22.67 11.00
CA VAL A 191 6.65 21.85 10.22
C VAL A 191 7.43 20.82 9.39
N LYS A 192 7.34 19.54 9.75
CA LYS A 192 7.96 18.43 9.01
C LYS A 192 7.00 17.91 7.92
N ASP A 193 7.54 17.71 6.73
CA ASP A 193 6.74 17.58 5.50
C ASP A 193 6.41 16.12 5.12
N ASP A 194 5.68 15.43 6.00
CA ASP A 194 5.21 14.04 5.80
C ASP A 194 3.79 13.95 5.22
N MET A 195 3.36 12.77 4.75
CA MET A 195 2.00 12.60 4.17
C MET A 195 0.91 12.93 5.21
N LEU A 196 1.07 12.54 6.47
CA LEU A 196 0.13 12.87 7.54
C LEU A 196 0.01 14.40 7.73
N GLN A 197 1.09 15.15 7.56
CA GLN A 197 1.08 16.61 7.57
C GLN A 197 0.46 17.21 6.29
N CYS A 198 0.61 16.57 5.14
CA CYS A 198 -0.12 16.93 3.93
C CYS A 198 -1.65 16.73 4.11
N LEU A 199 -2.06 15.60 4.69
CA LEU A 199 -3.47 15.29 5.00
C LEU A 199 -4.06 16.21 6.08
N VAL A 200 -3.26 16.64 7.07
CA VAL A 200 -3.70 17.57 8.13
C VAL A 200 -3.71 19.03 7.65
N GLY A 201 -2.79 19.42 6.75
CA GLY A 201 -2.60 20.80 6.29
C GLY A 201 -3.36 21.19 5.01
N SER A 202 -3.94 20.23 4.28
CA SER A 202 -4.60 20.47 2.98
C SER A 202 -5.74 21.51 3.06
N ARG A 203 -5.67 22.52 2.19
CA ARG A 203 -6.78 23.44 1.84
C ARG A 203 -6.86 23.60 0.31
N TYR A 204 -7.89 24.29 -0.17
CA TYR A 204 -8.24 24.37 -1.58
C TYR A 204 -7.35 25.34 -2.40
N LYS A 205 -7.59 25.37 -3.72
CA LYS A 205 -6.70 25.88 -4.79
C LYS A 205 -6.34 27.38 -4.71
N ASP A 206 -5.06 27.71 -4.62
CA ASP A 206 -4.51 29.04 -4.99
C ASP A 206 -3.05 29.04 -5.54
N GLY A 207 -2.10 28.28 -4.97
CA GLY A 207 -0.92 27.68 -5.65
C GLY A 207 0.30 28.54 -6.09
N ARG A 208 1.49 27.89 -6.19
CA ARG A 208 2.71 28.32 -6.93
C ARG A 208 3.80 27.21 -7.00
N ALA A 209 4.93 27.45 -7.70
CA ALA A 209 6.02 26.49 -8.06
C ALA A 209 7.28 26.59 -7.13
N THR A 210 8.47 25.99 -7.31
CA THR A 210 9.37 25.75 -8.48
C THR A 210 10.25 24.45 -8.35
N THR A 211 11.32 24.28 -9.13
CA THR A 211 12.31 23.14 -9.12
C THR A 211 13.75 23.65 -9.44
N GLU A 212 14.86 22.92 -9.77
CA GLU A 212 15.22 21.53 -10.15
C GLU A 212 16.78 21.28 -9.98
N THR A 213 17.33 20.08 -10.30
CA THR A 213 18.78 19.65 -10.35
C THR A 213 19.58 19.66 -9.01
N GLU A 214 20.72 18.98 -8.79
CA GLU A 214 21.63 18.12 -9.59
C GLU A 214 22.32 17.08 -8.64
N HIS A 215 22.72 15.87 -9.09
CA HIS A 215 23.14 14.76 -8.19
C HIS A 215 24.40 13.97 -8.65
N GLY A 216 25.10 13.33 -7.68
CA GLY A 216 26.37 12.58 -7.86
C GLY A 216 26.31 11.17 -7.25
N ASP A 217 27.41 10.64 -6.66
CA ASP A 217 27.57 9.25 -6.15
C ASP A 217 26.60 8.76 -5.04
N ARG A 218 25.51 9.48 -4.79
CA ARG A 218 24.46 9.10 -3.83
C ARG A 218 23.34 8.37 -4.58
N VAL A 219 22.53 7.60 -3.84
CA VAL A 219 21.26 7.11 -4.38
C VAL A 219 20.16 8.04 -3.88
N ASP A 220 19.47 8.65 -4.83
CA ASP A 220 18.42 9.65 -4.66
C ASP A 220 17.34 9.40 -5.73
N TYR A 221 16.30 10.24 -5.78
CA TYR A 221 15.09 9.96 -6.56
C TYR A 221 15.35 9.89 -8.07
N GLU A 222 16.22 10.77 -8.57
CA GLU A 222 16.67 10.86 -9.96
C GLU A 222 17.45 9.60 -10.36
N VAL A 223 18.50 9.25 -9.62
CA VAL A 223 19.27 8.00 -9.83
C VAL A 223 18.36 6.77 -9.71
N LEU A 224 17.36 6.80 -8.81
CA LEU A 224 16.36 5.74 -8.69
C LEU A 224 15.40 5.66 -9.89
N GLN A 225 15.16 6.71 -10.67
CA GLN A 225 14.40 6.57 -11.93
C GLN A 225 15.22 5.77 -12.94
N GLU A 226 16.48 6.15 -13.13
CA GLU A 226 17.40 5.65 -14.16
C GLU A 226 17.79 4.17 -14.02
N MET A 227 17.53 3.53 -12.87
CA MET A 227 17.69 2.09 -12.67
C MET A 227 16.67 1.26 -13.48
N ASP A 228 16.77 1.28 -14.81
CA ASP A 228 15.85 0.61 -15.75
C ASP A 228 15.90 -0.92 -15.63
N ILE A 229 17.08 -1.54 -15.61
CA ILE A 229 17.20 -2.99 -15.45
C ILE A 229 16.51 -3.44 -14.15
N LEU A 230 16.72 -2.72 -13.04
CA LEU A 230 16.06 -3.02 -11.77
C LEU A 230 14.55 -2.75 -11.83
N HIS A 231 14.10 -1.69 -12.51
CA HIS A 231 12.68 -1.44 -12.75
C HIS A 231 12.02 -2.60 -13.49
N ARG A 232 12.62 -3.04 -14.60
CA ARG A 232 12.12 -4.16 -15.40
C ARG A 232 12.13 -5.49 -14.63
N SER A 233 13.13 -5.72 -13.79
CA SER A 233 13.20 -6.90 -12.91
C SER A 233 12.12 -6.91 -11.82
N VAL A 234 11.79 -5.76 -11.24
CA VAL A 234 10.67 -5.59 -10.30
C VAL A 234 9.33 -5.73 -11.02
N LYS A 235 9.18 -5.13 -12.19
CA LYS A 235 8.00 -5.22 -13.06
C LYS A 235 7.69 -6.66 -13.47
N GLU A 236 8.71 -7.47 -13.74
CA GLU A 236 8.53 -8.90 -14.06
C GLU A 236 8.11 -9.74 -12.84
N ALA A 237 8.69 -9.44 -11.66
CA ALA A 237 8.28 -10.08 -10.43
C ALA A 237 6.81 -9.77 -10.10
N LEU A 238 6.38 -8.51 -10.28
CA LEU A 238 5.00 -8.07 -10.12
C LEU A 238 4.05 -8.58 -11.21
N ARG A 239 4.55 -8.86 -12.43
CA ARG A 239 3.79 -9.52 -13.49
C ARG A 239 3.43 -10.96 -13.08
N LEU A 240 4.42 -11.74 -12.66
CA LEU A 240 4.21 -13.15 -12.25
C LEU A 240 3.50 -13.28 -10.90
N HIS A 241 3.80 -12.39 -9.94
CA HIS A 241 3.30 -12.42 -8.56
C HIS A 241 2.66 -11.08 -8.16
N PRO A 242 1.55 -10.65 -8.80
CA PRO A 242 0.87 -9.42 -8.43
C PRO A 242 0.23 -9.58 -7.02
N PRO A 243 0.49 -8.67 -6.06
CA PRO A 243 -0.09 -8.78 -4.72
C PRO A 243 -1.61 -8.73 -4.73
N ALA A 244 -2.23 -7.90 -5.60
CA ALA A 244 -3.66 -7.93 -5.81
C ALA A 244 -4.02 -9.05 -6.81
N MET A 245 -4.67 -10.12 -6.35
CA MET A 245 -5.11 -11.22 -7.23
C MET A 245 -6.19 -10.80 -8.24
N LEU A 246 -7.14 -10.01 -7.75
CA LEU A 246 -8.47 -9.83 -8.33
C LEU A 246 -8.99 -8.44 -7.97
N LEU A 247 -9.39 -7.65 -8.96
CA LEU A 247 -10.15 -6.42 -8.72
C LEU A 247 -11.64 -6.68 -9.00
N LEU A 248 -12.50 -6.29 -8.06
CA LEU A 248 -13.96 -6.43 -8.19
C LEU A 248 -14.57 -5.08 -8.56
N HIS A 249 -15.45 -5.09 -9.56
CA HIS A 249 -16.18 -3.94 -10.05
C HIS A 249 -17.68 -4.24 -10.08
N HIS A 250 -18.53 -3.27 -9.76
CA HIS A 250 -19.99 -3.43 -9.78
C HIS A 250 -20.60 -2.60 -10.92
N ALA A 251 -21.37 -3.25 -11.79
CA ALA A 251 -21.99 -2.63 -12.96
C ALA A 251 -23.10 -1.65 -12.54
N ARG A 252 -22.81 -0.34 -12.62
CA ARG A 252 -23.74 0.76 -12.28
C ARG A 252 -24.77 1.08 -13.37
N ARG A 253 -24.77 0.30 -14.45
CA ARG A 253 -25.69 0.28 -15.59
C ARG A 253 -25.31 -0.91 -16.49
N SER A 254 -26.20 -1.36 -17.36
CA SER A 254 -25.83 -2.30 -18.43
C SER A 254 -24.75 -1.72 -19.35
N PHE A 255 -23.84 -2.58 -19.83
CA PHE A 255 -22.87 -2.24 -20.89
C PHE A 255 -22.41 -3.48 -21.65
N THR A 256 -22.13 -3.34 -22.95
CA THR A 256 -21.56 -4.41 -23.76
C THR A 256 -20.04 -4.45 -23.63
N VAL A 257 -19.48 -5.66 -23.55
CA VAL A 257 -18.05 -5.94 -23.79
C VAL A 257 -17.89 -6.74 -25.08
N ARG A 258 -16.78 -6.54 -25.80
CA ARG A 258 -16.44 -7.31 -27.00
C ARG A 258 -15.15 -8.10 -26.79
N THR A 259 -15.09 -9.34 -27.26
CA THR A 259 -13.86 -10.15 -27.25
C THR A 259 -12.87 -9.66 -28.31
N ARG A 260 -11.67 -10.24 -28.32
CA ARG A 260 -10.68 -10.01 -29.39
C ARG A 260 -11.08 -10.71 -30.69
N GLU A 261 -11.89 -11.75 -30.57
CA GLU A 261 -12.41 -12.61 -31.61
C GLU A 261 -13.66 -12.00 -32.28
N GLY A 262 -14.34 -11.06 -31.60
CA GLY A 262 -15.41 -10.22 -32.13
C GLY A 262 -16.77 -10.37 -31.44
N ASP A 263 -16.93 -11.40 -30.60
CA ASP A 263 -18.16 -11.71 -29.87
C ASP A 263 -18.55 -10.59 -28.90
N GLU A 264 -19.84 -10.31 -28.79
CA GLU A 264 -20.39 -9.29 -27.88
C GLU A 264 -21.20 -9.93 -26.75
N TYR A 265 -20.95 -9.46 -25.52
CA TYR A 265 -21.65 -9.88 -24.31
C TYR A 265 -22.17 -8.66 -23.55
N GLU A 266 -23.46 -8.63 -23.24
CA GLU A 266 -23.98 -7.66 -22.27
C GLU A 266 -23.52 -8.06 -20.85
N VAL A 267 -23.06 -7.06 -20.10
CA VAL A 267 -22.94 -7.10 -18.64
C VAL A 267 -24.11 -6.30 -18.07
N PRO A 268 -25.16 -6.95 -17.54
CA PRO A 268 -26.30 -6.26 -16.95
C PRO A 268 -25.95 -5.39 -15.73
N GLU A 269 -26.78 -4.38 -15.47
CA GLU A 269 -26.73 -3.62 -14.22
C GLU A 269 -26.82 -4.53 -12.98
N GLY A 270 -26.14 -4.14 -11.89
CA GLY A 270 -26.08 -4.89 -10.64
C GLY A 270 -25.10 -6.08 -10.66
N ARG A 271 -24.58 -6.50 -11.81
CA ARG A 271 -23.57 -7.58 -11.88
C ARG A 271 -22.22 -7.13 -11.32
N THR A 272 -21.60 -7.98 -10.51
CA THR A 272 -20.19 -7.87 -10.15
C THR A 272 -19.33 -8.50 -11.24
N VAL A 273 -18.44 -7.71 -11.82
CA VAL A 273 -17.39 -8.14 -12.77
C VAL A 273 -16.08 -8.30 -12.01
N ALA A 274 -15.34 -9.36 -12.30
CA ALA A 274 -14.06 -9.65 -11.67
C ALA A 274 -12.92 -9.54 -12.70
N SER A 275 -11.85 -8.84 -12.34
CA SER A 275 -10.67 -8.59 -13.17
C SER A 275 -9.46 -9.34 -12.58
N PRO A 276 -9.16 -10.56 -13.05
CA PRO A 276 -8.10 -11.41 -12.49
C PRO A 276 -6.71 -11.00 -12.97
N LEU A 277 -6.05 -10.11 -12.23
CA LEU A 277 -4.69 -9.62 -12.48
C LEU A 277 -3.68 -10.76 -12.64
N VAL A 278 -3.82 -11.83 -11.85
CA VAL A 278 -2.97 -13.04 -11.94
C VAL A 278 -3.06 -13.75 -13.31
N LEU A 279 -4.18 -13.62 -14.03
CA LEU A 279 -4.37 -14.17 -15.38
C LEU A 279 -4.06 -13.14 -16.46
N HIS A 280 -4.47 -11.87 -16.27
CA HIS A 280 -4.22 -10.78 -17.22
C HIS A 280 -2.72 -10.60 -17.49
N ASN A 281 -1.92 -10.61 -16.42
CA ASN A 281 -0.46 -10.53 -16.48
C ASN A 281 0.21 -11.79 -17.10
N ARG A 282 -0.57 -12.80 -17.55
CA ARG A 282 -0.11 -14.06 -18.18
C ARG A 282 -0.69 -14.30 -19.57
N LEU A 283 -1.48 -13.39 -20.13
CA LEU A 283 -2.15 -13.60 -21.42
C LEU A 283 -1.12 -13.84 -22.54
N PRO A 284 -1.14 -15.00 -23.24
CA PRO A 284 -0.08 -15.37 -24.19
C PRO A 284 -0.11 -14.57 -25.50
N HIS A 285 -1.19 -13.82 -25.76
CA HIS A 285 -1.26 -12.86 -26.86
C HIS A 285 -0.69 -11.48 -26.51
N ILE A 286 -0.23 -11.29 -25.27
CA ILE A 286 0.46 -10.10 -24.77
C ILE A 286 1.91 -10.47 -24.40
N TYR A 287 2.05 -11.52 -23.59
CA TYR A 287 3.32 -11.96 -23.03
C TYR A 287 3.80 -13.25 -23.66
N ARG A 288 4.93 -13.18 -24.37
CA ARG A 288 5.60 -14.35 -24.93
C ARG A 288 6.16 -15.23 -23.80
N ASP A 289 5.98 -16.54 -23.87
CA ASP A 289 6.48 -17.49 -22.87
C ASP A 289 6.09 -17.05 -21.43
N PRO A 290 4.77 -16.93 -21.11
CA PRO A 290 4.28 -16.07 -20.04
C PRO A 290 4.66 -16.52 -18.62
N GLU A 291 4.91 -17.80 -18.36
CA GLU A 291 5.38 -18.27 -17.04
C GLU A 291 6.87 -18.06 -16.80
N ARG A 292 7.65 -17.69 -17.82
CA ARG A 292 9.10 -17.46 -17.69
C ARG A 292 9.39 -16.05 -17.17
N TYR A 293 10.16 -15.97 -16.08
CA TYR A 293 10.72 -14.71 -15.59
C TYR A 293 11.75 -14.16 -16.59
N GLU A 294 11.37 -13.12 -17.32
CA GLU A 294 12.23 -12.47 -18.33
C GLU A 294 12.07 -10.94 -18.33
N PRO A 295 12.83 -10.21 -17.48
CA PRO A 295 12.81 -8.74 -17.43
C PRO A 295 13.10 -8.04 -18.77
N GLY A 296 13.74 -8.74 -19.71
CA GLY A 296 13.96 -8.28 -21.08
C GLY A 296 12.68 -7.94 -21.84
N ARG A 297 11.51 -8.50 -21.46
CA ARG A 297 10.24 -8.30 -22.18
C ARG A 297 9.71 -6.87 -22.17
N PHE A 298 10.10 -6.07 -21.17
CA PHE A 298 9.77 -4.65 -21.06
C PHE A 298 10.85 -3.73 -21.65
N GLY A 299 11.90 -4.30 -22.25
CA GLY A 299 13.00 -3.52 -22.85
C GLY A 299 12.63 -2.93 -24.22
N PRO A 300 13.45 -2.00 -24.73
CA PRO A 300 13.36 -1.51 -26.10
C PRO A 300 13.28 -2.66 -27.11
N GLY A 301 12.42 -2.54 -28.12
CA GLY A 301 12.20 -3.57 -29.13
C GLY A 301 11.26 -4.73 -28.74
N ARG A 302 10.79 -4.82 -27.48
CA ARG A 302 9.70 -5.74 -27.08
C ARG A 302 8.48 -5.00 -26.54
N GLY A 303 8.62 -4.26 -25.45
CA GLY A 303 7.53 -3.45 -24.86
C GLY A 303 6.22 -4.21 -24.66
N GLU A 304 6.27 -5.47 -24.20
CA GLU A 304 5.08 -6.35 -24.15
C GLU A 304 3.96 -5.81 -23.23
N ASP A 305 4.30 -4.93 -22.28
CA ASP A 305 3.34 -4.18 -21.46
C ASP A 305 2.53 -3.11 -22.20
N GLY A 306 2.77 -2.90 -23.49
CA GLY A 306 1.91 -2.11 -24.40
C GLY A 306 1.18 -2.94 -25.47
N ALA A 307 1.46 -4.24 -25.61
CA ALA A 307 1.06 -5.03 -26.78
C ALA A 307 -0.47 -5.22 -26.95
N GLY A 308 -1.21 -5.30 -25.84
CA GLY A 308 -2.68 -5.27 -25.78
C GLY A 308 -3.25 -3.88 -25.48
N GLY A 309 -2.47 -2.81 -25.63
CA GLY A 309 -2.84 -1.44 -25.27
C GLY A 309 -2.72 -1.13 -23.77
N ALA A 310 -3.41 -0.07 -23.33
CA ALA A 310 -3.19 0.61 -22.04
C ALA A 310 -3.53 -0.22 -20.77
N PHE A 311 -4.01 -1.46 -20.92
CA PHE A 311 -4.31 -2.38 -19.80
C PHE A 311 -3.63 -3.74 -19.98
N SER A 312 -2.51 -3.82 -20.71
CA SER A 312 -1.75 -5.06 -20.89
C SER A 312 -1.09 -5.51 -19.58
N TYR A 313 -0.42 -4.58 -18.89
CA TYR A 313 0.18 -4.77 -17.57
C TYR A 313 -0.74 -4.15 -16.51
N THR A 314 -1.19 -4.94 -15.52
CA THR A 314 -2.23 -4.51 -14.56
C THR A 314 -1.86 -4.74 -13.09
N ALA A 315 -0.59 -4.99 -12.77
CA ALA A 315 -0.16 -5.30 -11.39
C ALA A 315 -0.49 -4.19 -10.35
N PHE A 316 -0.63 -2.93 -10.79
CA PHE A 316 -1.08 -1.79 -9.97
C PHE A 316 -2.53 -1.36 -10.27
N GLY A 317 -3.32 -2.21 -10.92
CA GLY A 317 -4.67 -1.91 -11.39
C GLY A 317 -4.69 -1.08 -12.67
N GLY A 318 -5.66 -0.18 -12.80
CA GLY A 318 -5.78 0.69 -13.97
C GLY A 318 -6.89 1.74 -13.87
N GLY A 319 -6.79 2.78 -14.70
CA GLY A 319 -7.79 3.85 -14.80
C GLY A 319 -8.01 4.62 -13.49
N ARG A 320 -9.26 5.02 -13.22
CA ARG A 320 -9.62 5.90 -12.09
C ARG A 320 -9.43 5.29 -10.69
N HIS A 321 -9.06 4.01 -10.60
CA HIS A 321 -8.75 3.31 -9.36
C HIS A 321 -7.40 2.57 -9.41
N ALA A 322 -6.48 3.01 -10.28
CA ALA A 322 -5.08 2.58 -10.24
C ALA A 322 -4.41 2.93 -8.89
N CYS A 323 -3.34 2.22 -8.56
CA CYS A 323 -2.63 2.40 -7.29
C CYS A 323 -1.92 3.76 -7.23
N VAL A 324 -2.46 4.69 -6.44
CA VAL A 324 -1.86 6.01 -6.18
C VAL A 324 -0.44 5.92 -5.56
N GLY A 325 -0.08 4.78 -4.97
CA GLY A 325 1.23 4.50 -4.40
C GLY A 325 2.24 3.80 -5.32
N GLU A 326 1.94 3.59 -6.61
CA GLU A 326 2.82 2.84 -7.54
C GLU A 326 4.27 3.40 -7.58
N ALA A 327 4.43 4.71 -7.77
CA ALA A 327 5.76 5.34 -7.81
C ALA A 327 6.51 5.22 -6.47
N PHE A 328 5.80 5.32 -5.34
CA PHE A 328 6.36 5.13 -4.00
C PHE A 328 6.81 3.68 -3.78
N ALA A 329 6.02 2.70 -4.24
CA ALA A 329 6.34 1.28 -4.15
C ALA A 329 7.57 0.92 -5.00
N TYR A 330 7.64 1.37 -6.26
CA TYR A 330 8.85 1.18 -7.07
C TYR A 330 10.08 1.83 -6.43
N MET A 331 9.97 3.05 -5.92
CA MET A 331 11.06 3.74 -5.23
C MET A 331 11.54 2.95 -4.01
N GLN A 332 10.62 2.52 -3.15
CA GLN A 332 10.93 1.70 -1.97
C GLN A 332 11.65 0.40 -2.33
N ILE A 333 11.11 -0.35 -3.30
CA ILE A 333 11.70 -1.62 -3.75
C ILE A 333 13.08 -1.38 -4.39
N LYS A 334 13.23 -0.33 -5.22
CA LYS A 334 14.52 0.02 -5.84
C LYS A 334 15.58 0.40 -4.81
N VAL A 335 15.25 1.20 -3.78
CA VAL A 335 16.22 1.55 -2.72
C VAL A 335 16.72 0.30 -1.99
N ILE A 336 15.80 -0.58 -1.58
CA ILE A 336 16.15 -1.81 -0.85
C ILE A 336 17.06 -2.71 -1.69
N TRP A 337 16.67 -3.04 -2.93
CA TRP A 337 17.48 -3.91 -3.78
C TRP A 337 18.77 -3.25 -4.26
N SER A 338 18.77 -1.94 -4.51
CA SER A 338 20.00 -1.18 -4.81
C SER A 338 21.00 -1.27 -3.66
N HIS A 339 20.57 -1.11 -2.40
CA HIS A 339 21.45 -1.29 -1.26
C HIS A 339 21.93 -2.74 -1.16
N LEU A 340 21.01 -3.72 -1.20
CA LEU A 340 21.35 -5.14 -1.03
C LEU A 340 22.36 -5.64 -2.07
N LEU A 341 22.12 -5.38 -3.36
CA LEU A 341 22.98 -5.88 -4.45
C LEU A 341 24.38 -5.22 -4.45
N ARG A 342 24.48 -3.94 -4.06
CA ARG A 342 25.75 -3.21 -3.95
C ARG A 342 26.58 -3.58 -2.72
N ASN A 343 25.94 -4.00 -1.62
CA ASN A 343 26.61 -4.25 -0.34
C ASN A 343 26.80 -5.73 0.00
N PHE A 344 26.04 -6.64 -0.62
CA PHE A 344 26.04 -8.05 -0.28
C PHE A 344 26.07 -8.96 -1.50
N GLU A 345 26.73 -10.10 -1.34
CA GLU A 345 26.48 -11.32 -2.10
C GLU A 345 25.49 -12.17 -1.30
N MET A 346 24.52 -12.78 -1.99
CA MET A 346 23.39 -13.46 -1.37
C MET A 346 23.06 -14.73 -2.14
N GLU A 347 22.89 -15.84 -1.41
CA GLU A 347 22.51 -17.15 -1.94
C GLU A 347 21.25 -17.65 -1.21
N MET A 348 20.25 -18.12 -1.97
CA MET A 348 19.03 -18.68 -1.38
C MET A 348 19.28 -20.14 -0.95
N VAL A 349 19.17 -20.40 0.35
CA VAL A 349 19.44 -21.71 0.96
C VAL A 349 18.17 -22.43 1.44
N SER A 350 17.01 -21.78 1.38
CA SER A 350 15.72 -22.47 1.35
C SER A 350 15.36 -22.88 -0.09
N PRO A 351 14.50 -23.89 -0.29
CA PRO A 351 13.80 -24.07 -1.56
C PRO A 351 13.10 -22.78 -2.01
N PHE A 352 12.92 -22.60 -3.32
CA PHE A 352 12.15 -21.47 -3.84
C PHE A 352 10.70 -21.54 -3.32
N PRO A 353 10.14 -20.45 -2.74
CA PRO A 353 8.90 -20.53 -2.00
C PRO A 353 7.67 -20.66 -2.90
N GLU A 354 6.76 -21.56 -2.53
CA GLU A 354 5.41 -21.59 -3.10
C GLU A 354 4.64 -20.29 -2.76
N THR A 355 3.64 -19.95 -3.55
CA THR A 355 2.73 -18.84 -3.25
C THR A 355 1.65 -19.26 -2.25
N ASN A 356 1.47 -18.49 -1.17
CA ASN A 356 0.37 -18.69 -0.22
C ASN A 356 -0.91 -18.02 -0.72
N TRP A 357 -1.83 -18.82 -1.25
CA TRP A 357 -3.12 -18.37 -1.80
C TRP A 357 -4.23 -18.18 -0.76
N ASN A 358 -4.01 -18.45 0.54
CA ASN A 358 -5.08 -18.41 1.57
C ASN A 358 -5.39 -16.99 2.10
N VAL A 359 -4.72 -15.97 1.57
CA VAL A 359 -4.77 -14.55 1.98
C VAL A 359 -5.22 -13.68 0.81
N VAL A 360 -5.79 -12.51 1.08
CA VAL A 360 -6.28 -11.60 0.03
C VAL A 360 -5.13 -11.05 -0.83
N MET A 361 -3.94 -10.89 -0.23
CA MET A 361 -2.71 -10.51 -0.90
C MET A 361 -1.71 -11.67 -0.82
N PRO A 362 -1.44 -12.43 -1.90
CA PRO A 362 -0.55 -13.58 -1.85
C PRO A 362 0.89 -13.20 -1.50
N VAL A 363 1.52 -14.06 -0.71
CA VAL A 363 2.91 -13.89 -0.23
C VAL A 363 3.68 -15.21 -0.35
N PRO A 364 5.02 -15.19 -0.34
CA PRO A 364 5.82 -16.41 -0.21
C PRO A 364 5.41 -17.24 1.02
N LYS A 365 5.23 -18.55 0.83
CA LYS A 365 4.86 -19.51 1.87
C LYS A 365 6.09 -19.90 2.70
N GLY A 366 5.98 -19.83 4.02
CA GLY A 366 7.06 -20.19 4.95
C GLY A 366 8.11 -19.07 5.12
N LYS A 367 9.37 -19.46 5.32
CA LYS A 367 10.53 -18.56 5.42
C LYS A 367 11.28 -18.53 4.09
N VAL A 368 11.98 -17.44 3.79
CA VAL A 368 12.89 -17.37 2.63
C VAL A 368 14.30 -17.20 3.17
N MET A 369 15.01 -18.32 3.32
CA MET A 369 16.32 -18.35 3.96
C MET A 369 17.41 -17.99 2.95
N VAL A 370 18.22 -17.00 3.29
CA VAL A 370 19.32 -16.50 2.47
C VAL A 370 20.60 -16.46 3.31
N CYS A 371 21.67 -17.05 2.79
CA CYS A 371 23.03 -16.82 3.27
C CYS A 371 23.58 -15.56 2.58
N TYR A 372 24.34 -14.75 3.29
CA TYR A 372 24.98 -13.55 2.74
C TYR A 372 26.44 -13.41 3.16
N ASN A 373 27.21 -12.75 2.30
CA ASN A 373 28.52 -12.18 2.59
C ASN A 373 28.48 -10.70 2.25
N ARG A 374 28.97 -9.83 3.14
CA ARG A 374 29.11 -8.39 2.88
C ARG A 374 30.28 -8.20 1.91
N ARG A 375 30.03 -7.54 0.78
CA ARG A 375 31.07 -7.19 -0.20
C ARG A 375 32.12 -6.32 0.49
N SER A 376 33.39 -6.69 0.36
CA SER A 376 34.48 -5.77 0.68
C SER A 376 34.38 -4.57 -0.25
N MET A 377 34.26 -3.35 0.29
CA MET A 377 34.46 -2.16 -0.51
C MET A 377 35.91 -2.15 -0.99
N SER A 378 36.13 -2.43 -2.27
CA SER A 378 37.35 -1.98 -2.93
C SER A 378 37.41 -0.46 -2.77
N PRO A 379 38.52 0.13 -2.27
CA PRO A 379 38.70 1.56 -2.39
C PRO A 379 38.61 1.93 -3.86
N ALA A 380 37.90 3.02 -4.18
CA ALA A 380 37.85 3.53 -5.55
C ALA A 380 39.29 3.85 -6.02
N ALA A 381 39.62 3.40 -7.23
CA ALA A 381 40.94 3.52 -7.84
C ALA A 381 40.99 4.74 -8.79
#